data_AF-A0A847VX04-F1
#
_entry.id   AF-A0A847VX04-F1
#
_cell.length_a   1.000
_cell.length_b   1.000
_cell.length_c   1.000
_cell.angle_alpha   90.00
_cell.angle_beta   90.00
_cell.angle_gamma   90.00
#
_symmetry.space_group_name_H-M   'P 1'
#
loop_
_entity.id
_entity.type
_entity.pdbx_description
1 polymer ?
#
loop_
_entity_poly.entity_id
_entity_poly.type
_entity_poly.pdbx_seq_one_letter_code
_entity_poly.pdbx_strand_id
1 'polypeptide(L)' 'MHLICPECKNEVDLSRYPNLAVGNVIECDICGISLMVTSINGEEVQTEIVDEGK' A
#
# COMPACT_ATOMS: atom_id res chain seq x y z
N MET A 1 -4.46 10.84 -1.30
CA MET A 1 -3.52 9.79 -1.76
C MET A 1 -4.33 8.55 -2.01
N HIS A 2 -4.09 7.88 -3.13
CA HIS A 2 -4.86 6.76 -3.64
C HIS A 2 -3.93 5.58 -3.89
N LEU A 3 -4.31 4.42 -3.35
CA LEU A 3 -3.61 3.16 -3.56
C LEU A 3 -4.65 2.08 -3.86
N ILE A 4 -4.46 1.39 -4.97
CA ILE A 4 -5.22 0.18 -5.29
C ILE A 4 -4.35 -1.03 -4.96
N CYS A 5 -4.86 -1.93 -4.12
CA CYS A 5 -4.15 -3.15 -3.77
C CYS A 5 -3.91 -3.99 -5.03
N PRO A 6 -2.65 -4.36 -5.36
CA PRO A 6 -2.35 -5.17 -6.54
C PRO A 6 -2.90 -6.59 -6.44
N GLU A 7 -3.23 -7.08 -5.24
CA GLU A 7 -3.80 -8.41 -5.00
C GLU A 7 -5.33 -8.41 -5.14
N CYS A 8 -6.04 -7.78 -4.19
CA CYS A 8 -7.50 -7.86 -4.12
C CYS A 8 -8.24 -6.80 -4.94
N LYS A 9 -7.52 -5.88 -5.59
CA LYS A 9 -8.04 -4.79 -6.45
C LYS A 9 -8.96 -3.78 -5.76
N ASN A 10 -9.01 -3.78 -4.43
CA ASN A 10 -9.74 -2.78 -3.66
C ASN A 10 -8.86 -1.56 -3.32
N GLU A 11 -9.50 -0.42 -3.05
CA GLU A 11 -8.82 0.77 -2.54
C GLU A 11 -8.36 0.53 -1.10
N VAL A 12 -7.10 0.88 -0.79
CA VAL A 12 -6.48 0.71 0.53
C VAL A 12 -6.65 1.99 1.33
N ASP A 13 -7.08 1.88 2.59
CA ASP A 13 -7.17 3.02 3.49
C ASP A 13 -5.77 3.46 3.98
N LEU A 14 -5.27 4.54 3.38
CA LEU A 14 -3.99 5.14 3.73
C LEU A 14 -4.05 6.10 4.93
N SER A 15 -5.22 6.34 5.53
CA SER A 15 -5.39 7.30 6.65
C SER A 15 -4.53 6.96 7.87
N ARG A 16 -4.17 5.69 8.04
CA ARG A 16 -3.30 5.17 9.11
C ARG A 16 -1.82 5.49 8.92
N TYR A 17 -1.44 6.02 7.75
CA TYR A 17 -0.06 6.30 7.37
C TYR A 17 0.15 7.78 7.04
N PRO A 18 0.07 8.69 8.03
CA PRO A 18 0.14 10.15 7.79
C PRO A 18 1.50 10.62 7.25
N ASN A 19 2.56 9.82 7.41
CA ASN A 19 3.90 10.10 6.91
C ASN A 19 4.34 9.01 5.91
N LEU A 20 3.44 8.62 5.00
CA LEU A 20 3.73 7.63 3.97
C LEU A 20 4.90 8.09 3.10
N ALA A 21 5.89 7.23 2.93
CA ALA A 21 7.07 7.48 2.11
C ALA A 21 7.45 6.22 1.32
N VAL A 22 8.22 6.42 0.25
CA VAL A 22 8.83 5.31 -0.51
C VAL A 22 9.72 4.49 0.42
N GLY A 23 9.62 3.16 0.33
CA GLY A 23 10.29 2.19 1.19
C GLY A 23 9.49 1.80 2.43
N ASN A 24 8.38 2.48 2.75
CA ASN A 24 7.50 2.04 3.84
C ASN A 24 6.78 0.75 3.44
N VAL A 25 6.67 -0.18 4.38
CA VAL A 25 5.77 -1.33 4.28
C VAL A 25 4.46 -0.98 4.97
N ILE A 26 3.36 -1.22 4.27
CA ILE A 26 2.00 -1.02 4.74
C ILE A 26 1.20 -2.31 4.53
N GLU A 27 0.17 -2.51 5.34
CA GLU A 27 -0.75 -3.64 5.19
C GLU A 27 -2.04 -3.17 4.49
N CYS A 28 -2.54 -3.95 3.53
CA CYS A 28 -3.87 -3.74 2.99
C CYS A 28 -4.92 -4.08 4.05
N ASP A 29 -5.76 -3.11 4.42
CA ASP A 29 -6.81 -3.25 5.43
C ASP A 29 -7.96 -4.20 5.04
N ILE A 30 -7.97 -4.66 3.78
CA ILE A 30 -9.01 -5.54 3.23
C ILE A 30 -8.56 -6.99 3.14
N CYS A 31 -7.39 -7.28 2.56
CA CYS A 31 -6.90 -8.65 2.40
C CYS A 31 -5.70 -9.01 3.30
N GLY A 32 -5.12 -8.05 4.03
CA GLY A 32 -4.03 -8.29 4.98
C GLY A 32 -2.64 -8.48 4.36
N ILE A 33 -2.49 -8.33 3.03
CA ILE A 33 -1.17 -8.50 2.38
C ILE A 33 -0.25 -7.32 2.67
N SER A 34 1.06 -7.60 2.82
CA SER A 34 2.08 -6.56 3.01
C SER A 34 2.54 -5.99 1.67
N LEU A 35 2.46 -4.66 1.57
CA LEU A 35 2.75 -3.86 0.38
C LEU A 35 3.88 -2.88 0.70
N MET A 36 4.96 -2.89 -0.08
CA MET A 36 6.03 -1.88 0.03
C MET A 36 5.77 -0.77 -0.98
N VAL A 37 5.80 0.47 -0.51
CA VAL A 37 5.67 1.66 -1.37
C VAL A 37 6.92 1.82 -2.22
N THR A 38 6.77 1.76 -3.54
CA THR A 38 7.87 1.91 -4.51
C THR A 38 7.92 3.29 -5.15
N SER A 39 6.78 3.97 -5.26
CA SER A 39 6.69 5.34 -5.79
C SER A 39 5.47 6.09 -5.25
N ILE A 40 5.58 7.41 -5.21
CA ILE A 40 4.49 8.34 -4.90
C ILE A 40 4.49 9.45 -5.96
N ASN A 41 3.49 9.45 -6.84
CA ASN A 41 3.35 10.39 -7.95
C ASN A 41 2.16 11.32 -7.68
N GLY A 42 2.40 12.40 -6.92
CA GLY A 42 1.34 13.29 -6.47
C GLY A 42 0.42 12.58 -5.49
N GLU A 43 -0.80 12.25 -5.91
CA GLU A 43 -1.74 11.52 -5.08
C GLU A 43 -1.70 10.01 -5.30
N GLU A 44 -1.11 9.52 -6.40
CA GLU A 44 -1.08 8.09 -6.70
C GLU A 44 0.10 7.41 -6.00
N VAL A 45 -0.17 6.32 -5.29
CA VAL A 45 0.83 5.50 -4.61
C VAL A 45 0.97 4.18 -5.34
N GLN A 46 2.20 3.81 -5.67
CA GLN A 46 2.53 2.51 -6.25
C GLN A 46 3.19 1.63 -5.21
N THR A 47 2.80 0.37 -5.17
CA THR A 47 3.34 -0.62 -4.24
C THR A 47 3.69 -1.92 -4.94
N GLU A 48 4.62 -2.67 -4.36
CA GLU A 48 4.87 -4.07 -4.67
C GLU A 48 4.53 -4.97 -3.48
N ILE A 49 4.14 -6.21 -3.75
CA ILE A 49 3.86 -7.21 -2.72
C ILE A 49 5.20 -7.70 -2.16
N VAL A 50 5.40 -7.59 -0.84
CA VAL A 50 6.67 -7.96 -0.18
C VAL A 50 6.55 -9.09 0.82
N ASP A 51 5.34 -9.37 1.33
CA ASP A 51 5.11 -10.55 2.17
C ASP A 51 3.64 -11.00 2.05
N GLU A 52 3.45 -12.24 1.63
CA GLU A 52 2.20 -12.99 1.83
C GLU A 52 2.28 -13.54 3.25
N GLY A 53 1.69 -12.84 4.22
CA GLY A 53 1.75 -13.21 5.64
C GLY A 53 1.67 -14.72 5.86
N LYS A 54 2.66 -15.28 6.56
CA LYS A 54 2.73 -16.71 6.89
C LYS A 54 1.58 -17.19 7.77
#